data_AF-A6UT88-F1
#
_entry.id   AF-A6UT88-F1
#
_cell.length_a   1.000
_cell.length_b   1.000
_cell.length_c   1.000
_cell.angle_alpha   90.00
_cell.angle_beta   90.00
_cell.angle_gamma   90.00
#
_symmetry.space_group_name_H-M   'P 1'
#
loop_
_entity.id
_entity.type
_entity.pdbx_description
1 polymer ?
#
loop_
_entity_poly.entity_id
_entity_poly.type
_entity_poly.pdbx_seq_one_letter_code
_entity_poly.pdbx_strand_id
1 'polypeptide(L)'
;MSKNINITSLVLLSMVSFILCIVPVYADGDYNHRLGDVNADGSINIIDVVYLFKNRNLDYEDGDINADNSINIIDVVYLFKHYDQMREPIKYAENIKLKYYNENGNEVNPYNGESWSYKIFEDATGQKFLLKNESQPVPTWADGKYDKILTVPLTSVVTMSSTHIALMEPLNDDGSVIGSVKGVMWGGSYTWYFDNIKQGLDNGSIQDVGSSYSPNWENITALNPQAVIVYPGYSGDAIIEKCKSLNITYIANSEYLEGSYLARCEWVKSFAAFYNKEEEAKKYFTKIDKRALNVNRKTYNSDYTVLVAWGKNYPSYGGTYVPKAQAYVTKGIIDNCHADYIFKDIPGTGSSKIDYETFAERAKNADIWVVPSNTNWLSSFKTDHPGYTTFESTKNNRVFCISEDYYQLGLMNTDELLMDLGTIIHPEAFKGRTTHYFLSYNTDTGDATPYTAN
;
A
#
# COMPACT_ATOMS: atom_id res chain seq x y z
N MET A 1 43.04 -61.74 -6.00
CA MET A 1 42.71 -60.32 -5.73
C MET A 1 41.20 -60.16 -5.83
N SER A 2 40.64 -59.44 -4.86
CA SER A 2 39.28 -58.89 -4.72
C SER A 2 38.05 -59.78 -5.04
N LYS A 3 37.35 -60.14 -3.96
CA LYS A 3 35.98 -60.67 -3.92
C LYS A 3 34.96 -59.57 -4.25
N ASN A 4 33.93 -59.94 -5.02
CA ASN A 4 32.62 -59.28 -5.06
C ASN A 4 31.79 -59.70 -3.83
N ILE A 5 31.18 -58.73 -3.14
CA ILE A 5 29.94 -58.90 -2.35
C ILE A 5 29.13 -57.60 -2.46
N ASN A 6 27.86 -57.73 -2.89
CA ASN A 6 26.82 -56.70 -2.88
C ASN A 6 26.43 -56.29 -1.47
N ILE A 7 26.22 -54.98 -1.19
CA ILE A 7 25.17 -54.49 -0.27
C ILE A 7 24.65 -53.12 -0.77
N THR A 8 23.31 -53.04 -0.82
CA THR A 8 22.41 -51.89 -0.95
C THR A 8 22.78 -50.65 -0.13
N SER A 9 22.53 -49.45 -0.68
CA SER A 9 21.99 -48.32 0.09
C SER A 9 21.30 -47.30 -0.82
N LEU A 10 20.00 -47.15 -0.57
CA LEU A 10 19.17 -46.00 -0.91
C LEU A 10 19.85 -44.72 -0.42
N VAL A 11 20.12 -43.77 -1.30
CA VAL A 11 20.43 -42.38 -0.92
C VAL A 11 19.55 -41.47 -1.73
N LEU A 12 18.51 -40.95 -1.05
CA LEU A 12 17.78 -39.74 -1.38
C LEU A 12 18.79 -38.63 -1.70
N LEU A 13 18.69 -37.98 -2.86
CA LEU A 13 19.18 -36.61 -3.02
C LEU A 13 18.15 -35.77 -3.79
N SER A 14 17.39 -35.05 -2.97
CA SER A 14 16.81 -33.71 -3.15
C SER A 14 16.29 -33.32 -4.54
N MET A 15 14.97 -33.28 -4.64
CA MET A 15 14.25 -32.28 -5.43
C MET A 15 14.73 -30.89 -5.00
N VAL A 16 15.57 -30.27 -5.82
CA VAL A 16 15.74 -28.83 -5.80
C VAL A 16 14.49 -28.28 -6.47
N SER A 17 13.59 -27.72 -5.66
CA SER A 17 12.49 -26.90 -6.11
C SER A 17 13.03 -25.85 -7.07
N PHE A 18 12.73 -26.03 -8.35
CA PHE A 18 12.79 -24.97 -9.34
C PHE A 18 11.60 -24.05 -9.04
N ILE A 19 11.73 -23.24 -7.98
CA ILE A 19 10.93 -22.03 -7.84
C ILE A 19 11.47 -21.10 -8.93
N LEU A 20 10.86 -21.19 -10.11
CA LEU A 20 10.82 -20.08 -11.04
C LEU A 20 10.04 -18.96 -10.33
N CYS A 21 10.74 -18.24 -9.44
CA CYS A 21 10.41 -16.86 -9.18
C CYS A 21 10.64 -16.18 -10.52
N ILE A 22 9.57 -16.07 -11.31
CA ILE A 22 9.50 -15.09 -12.37
C ILE A 22 9.49 -13.76 -11.62
N VAL A 23 10.68 -13.29 -11.25
CA VAL A 23 10.88 -11.88 -10.94
C VAL A 23 10.41 -11.19 -12.22
N PRO A 24 9.44 -10.26 -12.18
CA PRO A 24 9.19 -9.43 -13.34
C PRO A 24 10.52 -8.71 -13.64
N VAL A 25 11.20 -9.18 -14.68
CA VAL A 25 12.42 -8.57 -15.20
C VAL A 25 11.98 -7.29 -15.87
N TYR A 26 11.92 -6.21 -15.08
CA TYR A 26 11.97 -4.85 -15.59
C TYR A 26 13.07 -4.13 -14.84
N ALA A 27 14.25 -4.15 -15.46
CA ALA A 27 15.39 -3.32 -15.16
C ALA A 27 15.50 -2.26 -16.28
N ASP A 28 15.89 -1.00 -16.05
CA ASP A 28 16.14 -0.27 -14.81
C ASP A 28 16.24 1.23 -15.18
N GLY A 29 15.42 2.10 -14.59
CA GLY A 29 15.87 3.45 -14.27
C GLY A 29 16.73 3.40 -13.01
N ASP A 30 17.57 4.41 -12.77
CA ASP A 30 18.37 4.44 -11.54
C ASP A 30 17.49 4.80 -10.34
N TYR A 31 16.85 3.78 -9.75
CA TYR A 31 16.01 3.93 -8.54
C TYR A 31 16.83 4.19 -7.28
N ASN A 32 18.16 4.34 -7.37
CA ASN A 32 19.01 4.63 -6.23
C ASN A 32 18.95 6.10 -5.77
N HIS A 33 18.47 7.01 -6.61
CA HIS A 33 18.32 8.43 -6.28
C HIS A 33 16.84 8.88 -6.25
N ARG A 34 16.57 10.02 -5.60
CA ARG A 34 15.20 10.53 -5.36
C ARG A 34 14.58 11.06 -6.65
N LEU A 35 13.25 10.97 -6.78
CA LEU A 35 12.56 11.68 -7.87
C LEU A 35 12.84 13.19 -7.76
N GLY A 36 13.37 13.79 -8.83
CA GLY A 36 13.77 15.20 -8.89
C GLY A 36 15.25 15.48 -8.57
N ASP A 37 15.99 14.50 -8.02
CA ASP A 37 17.45 14.54 -7.81
C ASP A 37 18.16 14.08 -9.10
N VAL A 38 17.95 14.84 -10.18
CA VAL A 38 18.31 14.40 -11.55
C VAL A 38 19.83 14.33 -11.78
N ASN A 39 20.63 14.88 -10.86
CA ASN A 39 22.09 14.79 -10.90
C ASN A 39 22.65 13.71 -9.95
N ALA A 40 21.79 13.02 -9.19
CA ALA A 40 22.13 11.97 -8.22
C ALA A 40 23.13 12.41 -7.14
N ASP A 41 23.06 13.66 -6.68
CA ASP A 41 23.91 14.19 -5.60
C ASP A 41 23.32 13.93 -4.19
N GLY A 42 22.12 13.37 -4.13
CA GLY A 42 21.42 13.03 -2.89
C GLY A 42 20.51 14.14 -2.39
N SER A 43 20.44 15.28 -3.07
CA SER A 43 19.65 16.43 -2.67
C SER A 43 18.88 17.02 -3.85
N ILE A 44 17.59 17.30 -3.64
CA ILE A 44 16.75 17.96 -4.65
C ILE A 44 16.86 19.47 -4.43
N ASN A 45 17.50 20.20 -5.33
CA ASN A 45 17.75 21.62 -5.19
C ASN A 45 17.89 22.35 -6.56
N ILE A 46 18.32 23.60 -6.54
CA ILE A 46 18.45 24.43 -7.76
C ILE A 46 19.49 23.88 -8.76
N ILE A 47 20.47 23.10 -8.29
CA ILE A 47 21.48 22.45 -9.12
C ILE A 47 20.81 21.41 -10.03
N ASP A 48 19.79 20.69 -9.56
CA ASP A 48 19.01 19.76 -10.38
C ASP A 48 18.28 20.46 -11.52
N VAL A 49 17.69 21.62 -11.24
CA VAL A 49 17.05 22.46 -12.27
C VAL A 49 18.07 22.84 -13.34
N VAL A 50 19.25 23.29 -12.94
CA VAL A 50 20.33 23.65 -13.87
C VAL A 50 20.84 22.43 -14.63
N TYR A 51 20.92 21.28 -13.98
CA TYR A 51 21.36 20.03 -14.57
C TYR A 51 20.37 19.53 -15.63
N LEU A 52 19.09 19.42 -15.28
CA LEU A 52 18.00 19.02 -16.19
C LEU A 52 17.89 19.97 -17.39
N PHE A 53 18.03 21.28 -17.15
CA PHE A 53 18.02 22.27 -18.22
C PHE A 53 19.16 22.05 -19.24
N LYS A 54 20.35 21.68 -18.76
CA LYS A 54 21.54 21.44 -19.59
C LYS A 54 21.59 20.05 -20.21
N ASN A 55 20.96 19.06 -19.59
CA ASN A 55 21.01 17.66 -19.97
C ASN A 55 19.60 17.11 -20.21
N ARG A 56 19.14 17.14 -21.47
CA ARG A 56 17.83 16.60 -21.86
C ARG A 56 17.86 15.18 -22.40
N ASN A 57 19.04 14.60 -22.51
CA ASN A 57 19.24 13.22 -22.97
C ASN A 57 19.31 12.25 -21.77
N LEU A 58 18.59 12.56 -20.69
CA LEU A 58 18.50 11.68 -19.53
C LEU A 58 17.58 10.51 -19.85
N ASP A 59 17.73 9.44 -19.06
CA ASP A 59 16.76 8.36 -19.11
C ASP A 59 15.38 8.87 -18.77
N TYR A 60 14.39 8.32 -19.47
CA TYR A 60 13.02 8.78 -19.42
C TYR A 60 12.46 8.80 -17.99
N GLU A 61 12.80 7.77 -17.21
CA GLU A 61 12.30 7.64 -15.83
C GLU A 61 12.87 8.67 -14.85
N ASP A 62 14.03 9.25 -15.19
CA ASP A 62 14.77 10.21 -14.36
C ASP A 62 14.58 11.66 -14.83
N GLY A 63 14.47 11.87 -16.15
CA GLY A 63 14.35 13.21 -16.75
C GLY A 63 12.92 13.72 -16.93
N ASP A 64 11.95 12.83 -17.13
CA ASP A 64 10.52 13.19 -17.19
C ASP A 64 9.92 13.12 -15.79
N ILE A 65 9.97 14.23 -15.10
CA ILE A 65 9.56 14.29 -13.69
C ILE A 65 8.07 14.64 -13.53
N ASN A 66 7.43 15.13 -14.58
CA ASN A 66 5.99 15.45 -14.58
C ASN A 66 5.13 14.29 -15.14
N ALA A 67 5.78 13.23 -15.62
CA ALA A 67 5.20 12.01 -16.15
C ALA A 67 4.37 12.20 -17.43
N ASP A 68 4.75 13.15 -18.30
CA ASP A 68 3.98 13.56 -19.50
C ASP A 68 4.35 12.86 -20.82
N ASN A 69 5.15 11.81 -20.74
CA ASN A 69 5.71 11.10 -21.89
C ASN A 69 6.64 11.95 -22.81
N SER A 70 7.19 13.08 -22.32
CA SER A 70 8.34 13.78 -22.89
C SER A 70 9.35 14.36 -21.87
N ILE A 71 10.60 14.61 -22.27
CA ILE A 71 11.59 15.40 -21.49
C ILE A 71 11.79 16.76 -22.17
N ASN A 72 11.28 17.84 -21.58
CA ASN A 72 11.32 19.16 -22.18
C ASN A 72 11.44 20.32 -21.15
N ILE A 73 11.08 21.54 -21.55
CA ILE A 73 11.20 22.72 -20.67
C ILE A 73 10.14 22.70 -19.55
N ILE A 74 9.03 22.00 -19.76
CA ILE A 74 7.95 21.84 -18.79
C ILE A 74 8.47 21.05 -17.58
N ASP A 75 9.33 20.04 -17.77
CA ASP A 75 10.00 19.35 -16.66
C ASP A 75 10.86 20.29 -15.82
N VAL A 76 11.65 21.16 -16.46
CA VAL A 76 12.45 22.17 -15.74
C VAL A 76 11.54 23.09 -14.91
N VAL A 77 10.42 23.54 -15.48
CA VAL A 77 9.43 24.38 -14.79
C VAL A 77 8.76 23.60 -13.65
N TYR A 78 8.44 22.32 -13.86
CA TYR A 78 7.85 21.45 -12.87
C TYR A 78 8.81 21.27 -11.69
N LEU A 79 10.08 20.93 -11.93
CA LEU A 79 11.10 20.78 -10.90
C LEU A 79 11.24 22.06 -10.09
N PHE A 80 11.37 23.19 -10.80
CA PHE A 80 11.52 24.49 -10.17
C PHE A 80 10.32 24.87 -9.29
N LYS A 81 9.10 24.50 -9.70
CA LYS A 81 7.88 24.81 -8.93
C LYS A 81 7.68 23.86 -7.75
N HIS A 82 8.17 22.63 -7.83
CA HIS A 82 7.84 21.55 -6.90
C HIS A 82 9.01 21.05 -6.05
N TYR A 83 10.24 21.57 -6.19
CA TYR A 83 11.39 21.04 -5.45
C TYR A 83 11.18 21.09 -3.92
N ASP A 84 10.58 22.15 -3.37
CA ASP A 84 10.27 22.21 -1.92
C ASP A 84 9.32 21.07 -1.50
N GLN A 85 8.24 20.86 -2.25
CA GLN A 85 7.30 19.75 -2.01
C GLN A 85 7.97 18.37 -2.14
N MET A 86 8.86 18.19 -3.12
CA MET A 86 9.59 16.93 -3.33
C MET A 86 10.62 16.63 -2.22
N ARG A 87 11.01 17.67 -1.46
CA ARG A 87 11.93 17.54 -0.32
C ARG A 87 11.22 17.21 0.98
N GLU A 88 9.91 17.38 1.07
CA GLU A 88 9.16 17.12 2.30
C GLU A 88 9.35 15.66 2.78
N PRO A 89 9.41 15.42 4.11
CA PRO A 89 9.49 14.07 4.65
C PRO A 89 8.32 13.20 4.18
N ILE A 90 7.13 13.80 4.07
CA ILE A 90 5.88 13.20 3.62
C ILE A 90 5.40 14.00 2.40
N LYS A 91 5.33 13.36 1.24
CA LYS A 91 5.08 14.00 -0.06
C LYS A 91 3.61 13.89 -0.51
N TYR A 92 2.98 12.75 -0.22
CA TYR A 92 1.67 12.38 -0.73
C TYR A 92 0.62 12.18 0.36
N ALA A 93 1.00 11.63 1.51
CA ALA A 93 0.06 11.33 2.60
C ALA A 93 -0.41 12.61 3.30
N GLU A 94 -1.72 12.82 3.33
CA GLU A 94 -2.34 13.98 3.97
C GLU A 94 -2.68 13.72 5.44
N ASN A 95 -2.82 12.45 5.83
CA ASN A 95 -3.24 12.05 7.17
C ASN A 95 -2.07 11.59 8.07
N ILE A 96 -0.82 11.61 7.56
CA ILE A 96 0.37 11.41 8.38
C ILE A 96 0.79 12.74 8.99
N LYS A 97 0.81 12.79 10.33
CA LYS A 97 1.32 13.93 11.09
C LYS A 97 2.55 13.49 11.88
N LEU A 98 3.70 13.53 11.22
CA LEU A 98 4.98 13.09 11.77
C LEU A 98 6.01 14.20 11.64
N LYS A 99 6.65 14.54 12.77
CA LYS A 99 7.74 15.53 12.82
C LYS A 99 8.96 14.95 13.49
N TYR A 100 10.13 15.30 12.97
CA TYR A 100 11.43 14.92 13.51
C TYR A 100 12.10 16.12 14.15
N TYR A 101 12.82 15.88 15.24
CA TYR A 101 13.53 16.92 15.98
C TYR A 101 14.95 16.47 16.31
N ASN A 102 15.90 17.39 16.26
CA ASN A 102 17.22 17.16 16.85
C ASN A 102 17.17 17.27 18.39
N GLU A 103 18.31 17.05 19.06
CA GLU A 103 18.43 17.11 20.52
C GLU A 103 17.95 18.45 21.13
N ASN A 104 18.09 19.54 20.38
CA ASN A 104 17.74 20.90 20.81
C ASN A 104 16.28 21.28 20.52
N GLY A 105 15.51 20.39 19.91
CA GLY A 105 14.09 20.63 19.59
C GLY A 105 13.85 21.42 18.30
N ASN A 106 14.87 21.56 17.45
CA ASN A 106 14.69 22.11 16.10
C ASN A 106 14.14 21.02 15.18
N GLU A 107 13.15 21.37 14.35
CA GLU A 107 12.60 20.47 13.34
C GLU A 107 13.67 20.15 12.29
N VAL A 108 13.76 18.87 11.91
CA VAL A 108 14.74 18.34 10.94
C VAL A 108 14.06 17.36 9.99
N ASN A 109 14.72 17.04 8.89
CA ASN A 109 14.22 16.10 7.88
C ASN A 109 15.22 14.95 7.62
N PRO A 110 14.99 13.75 8.18
CA PRO A 110 15.87 12.60 7.96
C PRO A 110 15.99 12.21 6.48
N TYR A 111 14.94 12.42 5.69
CA TYR A 111 14.93 12.04 4.28
C TYR A 111 15.86 12.93 3.43
N ASN A 112 16.27 14.09 3.97
CA ASN A 112 17.31 14.98 3.42
C ASN A 112 18.70 14.73 4.04
N GLY A 113 18.89 13.68 4.84
CA GLY A 113 20.16 13.36 5.51
C GLY A 113 20.42 14.17 6.78
N GLU A 114 19.42 14.88 7.30
CA GLU A 114 19.56 15.63 8.55
C GLU A 114 19.47 14.69 9.76
N SER A 115 20.40 14.85 10.70
CA SER A 115 20.41 14.09 11.95
C SER A 115 19.22 14.46 12.83
N TRP A 116 18.56 13.43 13.39
CA TRP A 116 17.43 13.56 14.30
C TRP A 116 17.71 12.81 15.62
N SER A 117 16.91 13.12 16.64
CA SER A 117 17.01 12.50 17.98
C SER A 117 15.64 12.10 18.53
N TYR A 118 14.59 12.86 18.21
CA TYR A 118 13.24 12.64 18.72
C TYR A 118 12.22 12.76 17.59
N LYS A 119 11.04 12.17 17.78
CA LYS A 119 9.93 12.26 16.82
C LYS A 119 8.64 12.54 17.56
N ILE A 120 7.74 13.31 16.95
CA ILE A 120 6.36 13.43 17.41
C ILE A 120 5.45 12.93 16.31
N PHE A 121 4.68 11.90 16.63
CA PHE A 121 3.65 11.33 15.77
C PHE A 121 2.28 11.66 16.35
N GLU A 122 1.41 12.28 15.56
CA GLU A 122 -0.01 12.46 15.90
C GLU A 122 -0.83 11.45 15.09
N ASP A 123 -1.58 10.59 15.78
CA ASP A 123 -2.37 9.55 15.16
C ASP A 123 -3.72 10.08 14.62
N ALA A 124 -4.49 9.22 13.97
CA ALA A 124 -5.76 9.59 13.36
C ALA A 124 -6.85 10.04 14.37
N THR A 125 -6.67 9.80 15.66
CA THR A 125 -7.56 10.29 16.74
C THR A 125 -7.09 11.61 17.33
N GLY A 126 -5.96 12.16 16.85
CA GLY A 126 -5.33 13.36 17.39
C GLY A 126 -4.43 13.10 18.60
N GLN A 127 -4.18 11.83 18.97
CA GLN A 127 -3.29 11.48 20.07
C GLN A 127 -1.84 11.65 19.64
N LYS A 128 -1.05 12.37 20.43
CA LYS A 128 0.36 12.66 20.17
C LYS A 128 1.29 11.76 20.96
N PHE A 129 2.24 11.17 20.27
CA PHE A 129 3.27 10.30 20.81
C PHE A 129 4.64 10.94 20.65
N LEU A 130 5.35 11.13 21.77
CA LEU A 130 6.79 11.36 21.74
C LEU A 130 7.49 10.01 21.56
N LEU A 131 8.13 9.82 20.42
CA LEU A 131 8.95 8.66 20.12
C LEU A 131 10.39 8.94 20.53
N LYS A 132 10.94 8.10 21.40
CA LYS A 132 12.32 8.20 21.87
C LYS A 132 12.96 6.81 21.99
N ASN A 133 14.27 6.75 21.89
CA ASN A 133 15.04 5.55 22.25
C ASN A 133 15.03 5.35 23.76
N GLU A 134 15.23 4.10 24.20
CA GLU A 134 15.19 3.73 25.62
C GLU A 134 16.15 4.58 26.47
N SER A 135 17.38 4.75 26.00
CA SER A 135 18.44 5.51 26.68
C SER A 135 18.25 7.04 26.66
N GLN A 136 17.34 7.56 25.84
CA GLN A 136 17.13 8.99 25.73
C GLN A 136 16.23 9.51 26.87
N PRO A 137 16.59 10.64 27.49
CA PRO A 137 15.69 11.33 28.42
C PRO A 137 14.52 11.97 27.65
N VAL A 138 13.43 12.26 28.36
CA VAL A 138 12.39 13.14 27.85
C VAL A 138 12.94 14.56 27.83
N PRO A 139 13.00 15.23 26.67
CA PRO A 139 13.57 16.57 26.58
C PRO A 139 12.56 17.62 27.04
N THR A 140 13.03 18.64 27.75
CA THR A 140 12.17 19.71 28.30
C THR A 140 11.45 20.52 27.22
N TRP A 141 12.03 20.64 26.02
CA TRP A 141 11.37 21.32 24.89
C TRP A 141 10.12 20.59 24.39
N ALA A 142 9.94 19.30 24.73
CA ALA A 142 8.79 18.50 24.36
C ALA A 142 7.63 18.63 25.34
N ASP A 143 7.81 19.32 26.47
CA ASP A 143 6.76 19.54 27.46
C ASP A 143 5.53 20.18 26.81
N GLY A 144 4.37 19.53 26.97
CA GLY A 144 3.10 19.96 26.36
C GLY A 144 2.94 19.68 24.86
N LYS A 145 3.88 18.98 24.21
CA LYS A 145 3.78 18.62 22.78
C LYS A 145 3.32 17.17 22.53
N TYR A 146 3.14 16.36 23.57
CA TYR A 146 2.75 14.96 23.46
C TYR A 146 1.75 14.57 24.57
N ASP A 147 0.98 13.52 24.33
CA ASP A 147 0.07 12.90 25.30
C ASP A 147 0.66 11.64 25.93
N LYS A 148 1.43 10.88 25.13
CA LYS A 148 2.08 9.63 25.54
C LYS A 148 3.53 9.56 25.06
N ILE A 149 4.33 8.76 25.76
CA ILE A 149 5.69 8.42 25.36
C ILE A 149 5.69 6.99 24.84
N LEU A 150 6.34 6.76 23.72
CA LEU A 150 6.64 5.42 23.21
C LEU A 150 8.16 5.25 23.09
N THR A 151 8.69 4.23 23.76
CA THR A 151 10.04 3.76 23.47
C THR A 151 10.04 3.09 22.11
N VAL A 152 10.93 3.55 21.22
CA VAL A 152 11.21 2.96 19.91
C VAL A 152 12.66 2.42 19.88
N PRO A 153 12.97 1.40 19.07
CA PRO A 153 12.06 0.60 18.22
C PRO A 153 10.99 -0.14 19.04
N LEU A 154 9.78 -0.29 18.47
CA LEU A 154 8.76 -1.15 19.08
C LEU A 154 9.21 -2.62 19.05
N THR A 155 8.85 -3.38 20.07
CA THR A 155 9.26 -4.79 20.30
C THR A 155 8.10 -5.72 20.61
N SER A 156 6.93 -5.17 20.94
CA SER A 156 5.70 -5.93 21.16
C SER A 156 4.48 -5.13 20.69
N VAL A 157 3.87 -5.54 19.59
CA VAL A 157 2.65 -4.92 19.05
C VAL A 157 1.59 -5.95 18.71
N VAL A 158 0.33 -5.52 18.75
CA VAL A 158 -0.80 -6.23 18.15
C VAL A 158 -1.28 -5.43 16.95
N THR A 159 -1.49 -6.08 15.80
CA THR A 159 -1.98 -5.40 14.60
C THR A 159 -3.41 -5.83 14.25
N MET A 160 -4.24 -4.85 13.91
CA MET A 160 -5.64 -5.07 13.54
C MET A 160 -5.85 -5.46 12.07
N SER A 161 -4.91 -5.11 11.18
CA SER A 161 -5.06 -5.22 9.73
C SER A 161 -3.80 -5.81 9.07
N SER A 162 -3.99 -6.62 8.03
CA SER A 162 -2.91 -7.09 7.16
C SER A 162 -2.22 -5.94 6.42
N THR A 163 -2.90 -4.81 6.19
CA THR A 163 -2.27 -3.62 5.61
C THR A 163 -1.22 -3.00 6.52
N HIS A 164 -1.35 -3.14 7.86
CA HIS A 164 -0.30 -2.73 8.79
C HIS A 164 0.96 -3.57 8.59
N ILE A 165 0.80 -4.90 8.43
CA ILE A 165 1.91 -5.80 8.15
C ILE A 165 2.56 -5.47 6.79
N ALA A 166 1.75 -5.21 5.75
CA ALA A 166 2.26 -4.83 4.43
C ALA A 166 3.14 -3.58 4.45
N LEU A 167 2.86 -2.62 5.35
CA LEU A 167 3.66 -1.40 5.54
C LEU A 167 4.85 -1.61 6.50
N MET A 168 4.89 -2.72 7.23
CA MET A 168 5.99 -3.10 8.12
C MET A 168 7.04 -3.97 7.41
N GLU A 169 6.63 -4.84 6.49
CA GLU A 169 7.51 -5.76 5.76
C GLU A 169 8.69 -5.08 5.04
N PRO A 170 8.53 -3.93 4.36
CA PRO A 170 9.66 -3.25 3.72
C PRO A 170 10.77 -2.79 4.67
N LEU A 171 10.50 -2.78 5.98
CA LEU A 171 11.42 -2.33 7.03
C LEU A 171 12.10 -3.50 7.75
N ASN A 172 11.81 -4.73 7.34
CA ASN A 172 12.10 -5.95 8.09
C ASN A 172 13.37 -6.70 7.63
N ASP A 173 14.31 -6.01 6.99
CA ASP A 173 15.55 -6.63 6.46
C ASP A 173 16.35 -7.43 7.51
N ASP A 174 16.29 -7.03 8.79
CA ASP A 174 16.94 -7.70 9.92
C ASP A 174 16.00 -8.59 10.75
N GLY A 175 14.74 -8.74 10.34
CA GLY A 175 13.72 -9.51 11.04
C GLY A 175 13.13 -8.86 12.30
N SER A 176 13.65 -7.70 12.73
CA SER A 176 13.25 -7.09 14.01
C SER A 176 11.83 -6.53 14.00
N VAL A 177 11.39 -5.98 12.87
CA VAL A 177 10.09 -5.31 12.74
C VAL A 177 8.95 -6.32 12.84
N ILE A 178 8.99 -7.40 12.06
CA ILE A 178 7.98 -8.46 12.14
C ILE A 178 8.16 -9.29 13.41
N GLY A 179 9.40 -9.46 13.89
CA GLY A 179 9.67 -10.05 15.21
C GLY A 179 9.01 -9.31 16.37
N SER A 180 8.64 -8.03 16.20
CA SER A 180 7.89 -7.25 17.20
C SER A 180 6.38 -7.55 17.22
N VAL A 181 5.82 -8.14 16.17
CA VAL A 181 4.39 -8.48 16.11
C VAL A 181 4.16 -9.70 16.99
N LYS A 182 3.35 -9.56 18.04
CA LYS A 182 3.00 -10.65 18.97
C LYS A 182 1.58 -11.14 18.81
N GLY A 183 0.72 -10.33 18.21
CA GLY A 183 -0.63 -10.72 17.87
C GLY A 183 -1.13 -10.06 16.59
N VAL A 184 -1.99 -10.76 15.87
CA VAL A 184 -2.71 -10.24 14.71
C VAL A 184 -4.19 -10.53 14.89
N MET A 185 -5.04 -9.57 14.57
CA MET A 185 -6.46 -9.85 14.42
C MET A 185 -6.69 -10.56 13.09
N TRP A 186 -7.70 -11.43 13.05
CA TRP A 186 -8.08 -12.23 11.88
C TRP A 186 -7.01 -13.23 11.41
N GLY A 187 -6.09 -13.63 12.29
CA GLY A 187 -4.92 -14.43 11.93
C GLY A 187 -5.25 -15.73 11.19
N GLY A 188 -6.29 -16.45 11.62
CA GLY A 188 -6.77 -17.67 10.98
C GLY A 188 -7.93 -17.48 9.99
N SER A 189 -8.32 -16.24 9.68
CA SER A 189 -9.52 -15.94 8.88
C SER A 189 -9.25 -15.65 7.40
N TYR A 190 -7.99 -15.49 7.00
CA TYR A 190 -7.59 -15.37 5.60
C TYR A 190 -6.19 -15.94 5.35
N THR A 191 -5.89 -16.23 4.09
CA THR A 191 -4.57 -16.69 3.64
C THR A 191 -3.54 -15.57 3.82
N TRP A 192 -2.44 -15.86 4.54
CA TRP A 192 -1.30 -14.96 4.65
C TRP A 192 -0.32 -15.18 3.50
N TYR A 193 0.12 -14.09 2.88
CA TYR A 193 1.10 -14.10 1.79
C TYR A 193 2.50 -13.69 2.25
N PHE A 194 2.65 -13.43 3.55
CA PHE A 194 3.93 -13.20 4.20
C PHE A 194 4.39 -14.47 4.94
N ASP A 195 5.52 -15.02 4.53
CA ASP A 195 6.03 -16.31 5.06
C ASP A 195 6.40 -16.25 6.54
N ASN A 196 6.96 -15.14 6.99
CA ASN A 196 7.26 -14.86 8.39
C ASN A 196 5.99 -14.81 9.28
N ILE A 197 4.87 -14.27 8.78
CA ILE A 197 3.60 -14.26 9.51
C ILE A 197 3.00 -15.67 9.58
N LYS A 198 3.00 -16.41 8.47
CA LYS A 198 2.58 -17.83 8.45
C LYS A 198 3.37 -18.65 9.46
N GLN A 199 4.70 -18.57 9.40
CA GLN A 199 5.57 -19.26 10.35
C GLN A 199 5.34 -18.80 11.79
N GLY A 200 5.12 -17.50 12.02
CA GLY A 200 4.84 -16.96 13.34
C GLY A 200 3.54 -17.47 13.95
N LEU A 201 2.49 -17.60 13.14
CA LEU A 201 1.22 -18.21 13.54
C LEU A 201 1.38 -19.71 13.80
N ASP A 202 2.07 -20.42 12.91
CA ASP A 202 2.27 -21.87 13.00
C ASP A 202 3.09 -22.27 14.25
N ASN A 203 4.11 -21.47 14.60
CA ASN A 203 4.98 -21.74 15.74
C ASN A 203 4.51 -21.05 17.05
N GLY A 204 3.43 -20.26 16.99
CA GLY A 204 2.83 -19.57 18.14
C GLY A 204 3.59 -18.32 18.63
N SER A 205 4.63 -17.86 17.93
CA SER A 205 5.31 -16.59 18.24
C SER A 205 4.46 -15.36 17.89
N ILE A 206 3.50 -15.52 16.98
CA ILE A 206 2.41 -14.58 16.69
C ILE A 206 1.10 -15.28 17.05
N GLN A 207 0.27 -14.65 17.87
CA GLN A 207 -1.04 -15.19 18.23
C GLN A 207 -2.15 -14.60 17.36
N ASP A 208 -3.07 -15.44 16.87
CA ASP A 208 -4.36 -14.95 16.41
C ASP A 208 -5.18 -14.49 17.63
N VAL A 209 -5.45 -13.20 17.71
CA VAL A 209 -6.21 -12.59 18.79
C VAL A 209 -7.68 -12.36 18.43
N GLY A 210 -8.20 -13.10 17.45
CA GLY A 210 -9.60 -13.07 17.04
C GLY A 210 -9.91 -11.97 16.03
N SER A 211 -11.20 -11.82 15.68
CA SER A 211 -11.63 -10.82 14.71
C SER A 211 -11.73 -9.43 15.32
N SER A 212 -11.66 -8.38 14.51
CA SER A 212 -11.86 -7.01 15.02
C SER A 212 -13.28 -6.76 15.55
N TYR A 213 -14.27 -7.58 15.17
CA TYR A 213 -15.62 -7.53 15.73
C TYR A 213 -15.77 -8.29 17.06
N SER A 214 -14.87 -9.22 17.35
CA SER A 214 -14.86 -9.97 18.61
C SER A 214 -13.41 -10.31 19.03
N PRO A 215 -12.59 -9.31 19.41
CA PRO A 215 -11.20 -9.56 19.78
C PRO A 215 -11.11 -10.35 21.08
N ASN A 216 -10.13 -11.25 21.17
CA ASN A 216 -9.80 -11.95 22.40
C ASN A 216 -8.95 -11.04 23.31
N TRP A 217 -9.64 -10.24 24.13
CA TRP A 217 -9.00 -9.29 25.04
C TRP A 217 -8.19 -9.93 26.16
N GLU A 218 -8.49 -11.18 26.54
CA GLU A 218 -7.67 -11.93 27.51
C GLU A 218 -6.28 -12.19 26.92
N ASN A 219 -6.22 -12.69 25.68
CA ASN A 219 -4.96 -12.90 24.97
C ASN A 219 -4.23 -11.57 24.72
N ILE A 220 -4.93 -10.54 24.23
CA ILE A 220 -4.32 -9.21 23.97
C ILE A 220 -3.71 -8.65 25.25
N THR A 221 -4.39 -8.76 26.38
CA THR A 221 -3.87 -8.28 27.68
C THR A 221 -2.68 -9.13 28.14
N ALA A 222 -2.75 -10.45 27.97
CA ALA A 222 -1.67 -11.36 28.34
C ALA A 222 -0.38 -11.14 27.51
N LEU A 223 -0.51 -10.71 26.25
CA LEU A 223 0.63 -10.34 25.40
C LEU A 223 1.36 -9.07 25.89
N ASN A 224 0.72 -8.26 26.75
CA ASN A 224 1.24 -6.98 27.25
C ASN A 224 1.89 -6.10 26.15
N PRO A 225 1.15 -5.76 25.08
CA PRO A 225 1.71 -5.04 23.95
C PRO A 225 2.07 -3.60 24.33
N GLN A 226 3.16 -3.08 23.74
CA GLN A 226 3.47 -1.65 23.81
C GLN A 226 2.41 -0.81 23.10
N ALA A 227 1.82 -1.35 22.02
CA ALA A 227 0.72 -0.73 21.32
C ALA A 227 -0.16 -1.75 20.58
N VAL A 228 -1.45 -1.43 20.48
CA VAL A 228 -2.38 -2.05 19.51
C VAL A 228 -2.55 -1.09 18.34
N ILE A 229 -2.13 -1.49 17.15
CA ILE A 229 -2.25 -0.68 15.93
C ILE A 229 -3.61 -0.95 15.29
N VAL A 230 -4.44 0.08 15.21
CA VAL A 230 -5.86 0.00 14.84
C VAL A 230 -6.15 0.95 13.69
N TYR A 231 -7.11 0.59 12.83
CA TYR A 231 -7.71 1.58 11.94
C TYR A 231 -8.96 2.15 12.63
N PRO A 232 -9.17 3.48 12.69
CA PRO A 232 -10.37 4.06 13.28
C PRO A 232 -11.60 3.84 12.40
N GLY A 233 -12.80 4.04 12.93
CA GLY A 233 -14.06 3.76 12.25
C GLY A 233 -14.40 2.26 12.18
N TYR A 234 -15.63 1.94 11.77
CA TYR A 234 -16.16 0.57 11.72
C TYR A 234 -16.01 -0.14 13.10
N SER A 235 -15.35 -1.31 13.16
CA SER A 235 -15.02 -2.01 14.41
C SER A 235 -13.86 -1.39 15.19
N GLY A 236 -13.08 -0.51 14.55
CA GLY A 236 -11.92 0.16 15.15
C GLY A 236 -12.27 1.04 16.33
N ASP A 237 -13.37 1.79 16.25
CA ASP A 237 -13.80 2.69 17.32
C ASP A 237 -14.08 1.92 18.63
N ALA A 238 -14.72 0.75 18.52
CA ALA A 238 -14.96 -0.12 19.67
C ALA A 238 -13.65 -0.67 20.27
N ILE A 239 -12.65 -0.98 19.44
CA ILE A 239 -11.33 -1.41 19.89
C ILE A 239 -10.60 -0.27 20.59
N ILE A 240 -10.63 0.94 20.04
CA ILE A 240 -10.05 2.15 20.64
C ILE A 240 -10.63 2.39 22.03
N GLU A 241 -11.96 2.40 22.16
CA GLU A 241 -12.63 2.58 23.46
C GLU A 241 -12.27 1.47 24.46
N LYS A 242 -12.14 0.24 23.98
CA LYS A 242 -11.75 -0.88 24.83
C LYS A 242 -10.28 -0.78 25.28
N CYS A 243 -9.36 -0.39 24.39
CA CYS A 243 -7.96 -0.08 24.73
C CYS A 243 -7.89 1.00 25.83
N LYS A 244 -8.65 2.09 25.70
CA LYS A 244 -8.75 3.15 26.73
C LYS A 244 -9.21 2.57 28.07
N SER A 245 -10.26 1.75 28.08
CA SER A 245 -10.80 1.16 29.33
C SER A 245 -9.83 0.20 30.02
N LEU A 246 -8.94 -0.45 29.27
CA LEU A 246 -7.93 -1.38 29.77
C LEU A 246 -6.58 -0.72 30.02
N ASN A 247 -6.46 0.60 29.79
CA ASN A 247 -5.20 1.33 29.82
C ASN A 247 -4.11 0.73 28.90
N ILE A 248 -4.54 0.16 27.76
CA ILE A 248 -3.65 -0.32 26.71
C ILE A 248 -3.44 0.82 25.71
N THR A 249 -2.19 1.10 25.34
CA THR A 249 -1.91 2.10 24.30
C THR A 249 -2.37 1.58 22.94
N TYR A 250 -3.09 2.42 22.20
CA TYR A 250 -3.44 2.17 20.81
C TYR A 250 -2.68 3.18 19.92
N ILE A 251 -2.54 2.87 18.64
CA ILE A 251 -2.07 3.80 17.60
C ILE A 251 -3.08 3.74 16.46
N ALA A 252 -3.78 4.84 16.20
CA ALA A 252 -4.77 4.90 15.14
C ALA A 252 -4.13 5.24 13.78
N ASN A 253 -4.09 4.26 12.88
CA ASN A 253 -3.59 4.36 11.52
C ASN A 253 -4.77 4.61 10.55
N SER A 254 -4.69 5.65 9.73
CA SER A 254 -5.77 6.03 8.80
C SER A 254 -5.36 5.93 7.33
N GLU A 255 -4.41 5.04 6.99
CA GLU A 255 -3.90 4.88 5.63
C GLU A 255 -5.03 4.66 4.61
N TYR A 256 -6.09 3.95 4.97
CA TYR A 256 -7.21 3.67 4.07
C TYR A 256 -8.05 4.90 3.67
N LEU A 257 -7.89 6.03 4.38
CA LEU A 257 -8.53 7.32 4.06
C LEU A 257 -7.70 8.20 3.13
N GLU A 258 -6.49 7.79 2.78
CA GLU A 258 -5.64 8.58 1.90
C GLU A 258 -6.22 8.70 0.49
N GLY A 259 -5.91 9.83 -0.14
CA GLY A 259 -6.48 10.19 -1.44
C GLY A 259 -5.77 9.58 -2.64
N SER A 260 -4.61 8.92 -2.47
CA SER A 260 -3.87 8.29 -3.57
C SER A 260 -3.21 6.98 -3.12
N TYR A 261 -2.92 6.09 -4.07
CA TYR A 261 -2.22 4.84 -3.78
C TYR A 261 -0.83 5.08 -3.17
N LEU A 262 -0.08 6.06 -3.70
CA LEU A 262 1.22 6.45 -3.16
C LEU A 262 1.11 7.02 -1.74
N ALA A 263 0.08 7.81 -1.45
CA ALA A 263 -0.19 8.31 -0.10
C ALA A 263 -0.42 7.15 0.89
N ARG A 264 -1.16 6.11 0.51
CA ARG A 264 -1.32 4.89 1.32
C ARG A 264 0.01 4.20 1.58
N CYS A 265 0.79 3.99 0.53
CA CYS A 265 2.10 3.34 0.61
C CYS A 265 3.09 4.14 1.49
N GLU A 266 2.99 5.48 1.47
CA GLU A 266 3.87 6.37 2.23
C GLU A 266 3.72 6.22 3.75
N TRP A 267 2.64 5.59 4.24
CA TRP A 267 2.50 5.22 5.66
C TRP A 267 3.59 4.26 6.15
N VAL A 268 4.37 3.64 5.26
CA VAL A 268 5.64 2.97 5.59
C VAL A 268 6.56 3.89 6.40
N LYS A 269 6.55 5.20 6.16
CA LYS A 269 7.35 6.20 6.88
C LYS A 269 6.91 6.38 8.33
N SER A 270 5.61 6.25 8.62
CA SER A 270 5.09 6.23 9.99
C SER A 270 5.57 4.99 10.75
N PHE A 271 5.56 3.82 10.09
CA PHE A 271 6.13 2.61 10.69
C PHE A 271 7.64 2.74 10.88
N ALA A 272 8.38 3.30 9.92
CA ALA A 272 9.81 3.57 10.09
C ALA A 272 10.11 4.46 11.30
N ALA A 273 9.25 5.45 11.59
CA ALA A 273 9.38 6.25 12.79
C ALA A 273 9.28 5.42 14.08
N PHE A 274 8.41 4.39 14.11
CA PHE A 274 8.26 3.48 15.24
C PHE A 274 9.39 2.46 15.39
N TYR A 275 10.19 2.24 14.34
CA TYR A 275 11.24 1.22 14.33
C TYR A 275 12.67 1.79 14.12
N ASN A 276 12.82 3.09 13.92
CA ASN A 276 14.08 3.76 13.53
C ASN A 276 14.65 3.22 12.20
N LYS A 277 13.76 3.14 11.20
CA LYS A 277 14.03 2.54 9.88
C LYS A 277 13.84 3.56 8.74
N GLU A 278 14.20 4.82 8.98
CA GLU A 278 14.01 5.92 8.03
C GLU A 278 14.73 5.71 6.70
N GLU A 279 15.94 5.15 6.72
CA GLU A 279 16.72 4.88 5.50
C GLU A 279 16.10 3.73 4.68
N GLU A 280 15.62 2.67 5.33
CA GLU A 280 14.90 1.58 4.69
C GLU A 280 13.59 2.08 4.04
N ALA A 281 12.81 2.89 4.77
CA ALA A 281 11.62 3.53 4.22
C ALA A 281 11.94 4.46 3.05
N LYS A 282 13.01 5.26 3.14
CA LYS A 282 13.45 6.14 2.05
C LYS A 282 13.75 5.35 0.79
N LYS A 283 14.55 4.29 0.91
CA LYS A 283 14.95 3.44 -0.22
C LYS A 283 13.74 2.74 -0.84
N TYR A 284 12.90 2.10 -0.03
CA TYR A 284 11.70 1.43 -0.49
C TYR A 284 10.74 2.41 -1.18
N PHE A 285 10.40 3.51 -0.52
CA PHE A 285 9.39 4.43 -1.04
C PHE A 285 9.86 5.17 -2.30
N THR A 286 11.15 5.54 -2.38
CA THR A 286 11.73 6.18 -3.58
C THR A 286 11.57 5.29 -4.82
N LYS A 287 11.84 3.98 -4.66
CA LYS A 287 11.65 2.99 -5.72
C LYS A 287 10.18 2.91 -6.14
N ILE A 288 9.25 2.78 -5.19
CA ILE A 288 7.82 2.70 -5.48
C ILE A 288 7.31 3.98 -6.15
N ASP A 289 7.69 5.16 -5.66
CA ASP A 289 7.29 6.46 -6.20
C ASP A 289 7.70 6.59 -7.67
N LYS A 290 8.98 6.36 -7.98
CA LYS A 290 9.49 6.42 -9.36
C LYS A 290 8.78 5.43 -10.28
N ARG A 291 8.56 4.19 -9.83
CA ARG A 291 7.92 3.14 -10.64
C ARG A 291 6.43 3.39 -10.85
N ALA A 292 5.73 3.89 -9.85
CA ALA A 292 4.32 4.25 -9.97
C ALA A 292 4.09 5.32 -11.06
N LEU A 293 5.03 6.25 -11.23
CA LEU A 293 4.95 7.26 -12.30
C LEU A 293 5.00 6.67 -13.71
N ASN A 294 5.56 5.47 -13.89
CA ASN A 294 5.57 4.80 -15.20
C ASN A 294 4.17 4.49 -15.73
N VAL A 295 3.18 4.36 -14.85
CA VAL A 295 1.79 4.17 -15.28
C VAL A 295 1.30 5.42 -16.01
N ASN A 296 1.48 6.61 -15.42
CA ASN A 296 1.11 7.88 -16.06
C ASN A 296 1.81 8.04 -17.42
N ARG A 297 3.12 7.76 -17.49
CA ARG A 297 3.90 7.87 -18.72
C ARG A 297 3.35 6.98 -19.84
N LYS A 298 2.98 5.75 -19.49
CA LYS A 298 2.42 4.78 -20.44
C LYS A 298 1.01 5.13 -20.88
N THR A 299 0.19 5.68 -19.99
CA THR A 299 -1.23 5.99 -20.24
C THR A 299 -1.46 7.42 -20.72
N TYR A 300 -0.44 8.27 -20.74
CA TYR A 300 -0.57 9.71 -21.03
C TYR A 300 -1.32 10.01 -22.35
N ASN A 301 -1.12 9.18 -23.37
CA ASN A 301 -1.76 9.32 -24.69
C ASN A 301 -2.92 8.34 -24.90
N SER A 302 -3.33 7.58 -23.88
CA SER A 302 -4.48 6.68 -23.95
C SER A 302 -5.80 7.45 -23.93
N ASP A 303 -6.91 6.76 -24.20
CA ASP A 303 -8.23 7.38 -24.26
C ASP A 303 -8.79 7.67 -22.86
N TYR A 304 -8.79 8.94 -22.45
CA TYR A 304 -9.34 9.35 -21.15
C TYR A 304 -10.84 9.05 -20.96
N THR A 305 -11.56 8.70 -22.02
CA THR A 305 -13.01 8.44 -21.98
C THR A 305 -13.37 7.00 -21.60
N VAL A 306 -12.39 6.10 -21.46
CA VAL A 306 -12.62 4.74 -20.94
C VAL A 306 -13.30 4.84 -19.57
N LEU A 307 -14.55 4.38 -19.49
CA LEU A 307 -15.40 4.58 -18.33
C LEU A 307 -15.34 3.37 -17.40
N VAL A 308 -14.83 3.59 -16.19
CA VAL A 308 -14.64 2.55 -15.17
C VAL A 308 -15.75 2.62 -14.12
N ALA A 309 -16.44 1.50 -13.91
CA ALA A 309 -17.23 1.24 -12.73
C ALA A 309 -16.40 0.46 -11.70
N TRP A 310 -16.44 0.91 -10.44
CA TRP A 310 -15.83 0.20 -9.32
C TRP A 310 -16.85 0.10 -8.21
N GLY A 311 -17.21 -1.12 -7.84
CA GLY A 311 -18.16 -1.35 -6.75
C GLY A 311 -18.67 -2.78 -6.69
N LYS A 312 -19.17 -3.13 -5.51
CA LYS A 312 -19.81 -4.41 -5.24
C LYS A 312 -21.07 -4.18 -4.41
N ASN A 313 -22.15 -4.87 -4.79
CA ASN A 313 -23.35 -4.93 -3.98
C ASN A 313 -23.16 -5.91 -2.82
N TYR A 314 -23.57 -5.49 -1.64
CA TYR A 314 -23.56 -6.30 -0.44
C TYR A 314 -24.97 -6.30 0.16
N PRO A 315 -25.88 -7.19 -0.31
CA PRO A 315 -27.26 -7.21 0.16
C PRO A 315 -27.38 -7.36 1.69
N SER A 316 -26.51 -8.17 2.31
CA SER A 316 -26.44 -8.36 3.76
C SER A 316 -26.04 -7.09 4.53
N TYR A 317 -25.38 -6.14 3.88
CA TYR A 317 -24.98 -4.84 4.42
C TYR A 317 -25.80 -3.69 3.84
N GLY A 318 -26.89 -4.02 3.14
CA GLY A 318 -27.93 -3.09 2.70
C GLY A 318 -27.51 -2.08 1.65
N GLY A 319 -26.57 -2.42 0.75
CA GLY A 319 -26.27 -1.55 -0.38
C GLY A 319 -25.01 -1.92 -1.17
N THR A 320 -24.79 -1.13 -2.22
CA THR A 320 -23.60 -1.15 -3.07
C THR A 320 -22.60 -0.11 -2.60
N TYR A 321 -21.35 -0.52 -2.47
CA TYR A 321 -20.28 0.34 -2.00
C TYR A 321 -19.39 0.75 -3.16
N VAL A 322 -19.25 2.06 -3.36
CA VAL A 322 -18.49 2.67 -4.46
C VAL A 322 -17.47 3.67 -3.88
N PRO A 323 -16.23 3.71 -4.39
CA PRO A 323 -15.28 4.77 -4.07
C PRO A 323 -15.86 6.17 -4.32
N LYS A 324 -15.51 7.12 -3.45
CA LYS A 324 -15.84 8.55 -3.63
C LYS A 324 -14.77 9.25 -4.45
N ALA A 325 -15.08 10.45 -4.94
CA ALA A 325 -14.29 11.23 -5.89
C ALA A 325 -12.83 11.48 -5.49
N GLN A 326 -12.54 11.62 -4.19
CA GLN A 326 -11.19 11.86 -3.68
C GLN A 326 -10.53 10.60 -3.10
N ALA A 327 -11.15 9.42 -3.22
CA ALA A 327 -10.57 8.16 -2.75
C ALA A 327 -9.40 7.72 -3.64
N TYR A 328 -8.43 7.03 -3.04
CA TYR A 328 -7.24 6.52 -3.75
C TYR A 328 -7.54 5.72 -5.02
N VAL A 329 -8.61 4.92 -5.01
CA VAL A 329 -9.05 4.15 -6.19
C VAL A 329 -9.46 5.08 -7.32
N THR A 330 -10.29 6.07 -7.03
CA THR A 330 -10.79 7.02 -8.02
C THR A 330 -9.66 7.87 -8.59
N LYS A 331 -8.75 8.37 -7.74
CA LYS A 331 -7.54 9.06 -8.23
C LYS A 331 -6.61 8.13 -9.01
N GLY A 332 -6.49 6.87 -8.63
CA GLY A 332 -5.73 5.88 -9.39
C GLY A 332 -6.28 5.67 -10.82
N ILE A 333 -7.60 5.63 -10.96
CA ILE A 333 -8.27 5.54 -12.27
C ILE A 333 -8.06 6.83 -13.07
N ILE A 334 -8.36 7.98 -12.50
CA ILE A 334 -8.38 9.27 -13.21
C ILE A 334 -6.97 9.82 -13.42
N ASP A 335 -6.24 10.00 -12.33
CA ASP A 335 -4.95 10.70 -12.34
C ASP A 335 -3.84 9.78 -12.82
N ASN A 336 -3.81 8.51 -12.40
CA ASN A 336 -2.72 7.59 -12.74
C ASN A 336 -2.91 6.82 -14.04
N CYS A 337 -4.14 6.37 -14.29
CA CYS A 337 -4.43 5.53 -15.45
C CYS A 337 -5.07 6.31 -16.60
N HIS A 338 -5.27 7.62 -16.48
CA HIS A 338 -5.84 8.46 -17.54
C HIS A 338 -7.17 7.89 -18.08
N ALA A 339 -8.16 7.72 -17.21
CA ALA A 339 -9.48 7.18 -17.54
C ALA A 339 -10.59 7.92 -16.78
N ASP A 340 -11.86 7.63 -17.09
CA ASP A 340 -13.00 8.22 -16.39
C ASP A 340 -13.58 7.28 -15.33
N TYR A 341 -14.02 7.84 -14.20
CA TYR A 341 -14.67 7.09 -13.13
C TYR A 341 -16.13 7.49 -13.00
N ILE A 342 -16.99 6.47 -13.02
CA ILE A 342 -18.43 6.71 -13.17
C ILE A 342 -19.07 7.42 -11.98
N PHE A 343 -18.53 7.32 -10.76
CA PHE A 343 -19.06 7.97 -9.54
C PHE A 343 -18.20 9.14 -9.04
N LYS A 344 -17.44 9.79 -9.94
CA LYS A 344 -16.58 10.95 -9.60
C LYS A 344 -17.33 12.20 -9.10
N ASP A 345 -18.66 12.20 -9.17
CA ASP A 345 -19.56 13.23 -8.66
C ASP A 345 -19.81 13.13 -7.14
N ILE A 346 -19.51 11.98 -6.51
CA ILE A 346 -19.76 11.78 -5.07
C ILE A 346 -18.56 12.28 -4.25
N PRO A 347 -18.65 13.40 -3.50
CA PRO A 347 -17.51 13.99 -2.82
C PRO A 347 -17.09 13.21 -1.56
N GLY A 348 -15.78 13.19 -1.30
CA GLY A 348 -15.10 12.65 -0.12
C GLY A 348 -14.04 11.61 -0.47
N THR A 349 -13.34 11.13 0.57
CA THR A 349 -12.47 9.94 0.52
C THR A 349 -13.22 8.69 1.03
N GLY A 350 -12.63 7.52 0.84
CA GLY A 350 -13.24 6.23 1.19
C GLY A 350 -14.41 5.85 0.28
N SER A 351 -15.36 5.09 0.81
CA SER A 351 -16.51 4.59 0.05
C SER A 351 -17.82 5.27 0.44
N SER A 352 -18.74 5.38 -0.52
CA SER A 352 -20.15 5.71 -0.31
C SER A 352 -21.00 4.45 -0.43
N LYS A 353 -22.13 4.41 0.30
CA LYS A 353 -23.15 3.38 0.14
C LYS A 353 -24.31 3.93 -0.68
N ILE A 354 -24.64 3.27 -1.77
CA ILE A 354 -25.78 3.56 -2.66
C ILE A 354 -26.67 2.33 -2.81
N ASP A 355 -27.89 2.49 -3.30
CA ASP A 355 -28.73 1.36 -3.71
C ASP A 355 -28.19 0.70 -5.00
N TYR A 356 -28.52 -0.57 -5.18
CA TYR A 356 -28.02 -1.35 -6.32
C TYR A 356 -28.61 -0.86 -7.64
N GLU A 357 -29.86 -0.42 -7.65
CA GLU A 357 -30.54 0.09 -8.84
C GLU A 357 -29.82 1.33 -9.40
N THR A 358 -29.44 2.26 -8.52
CA THR A 358 -28.61 3.42 -8.87
C THR A 358 -27.24 3.01 -9.38
N PHE A 359 -26.62 2.00 -8.75
CA PHE A 359 -25.35 1.47 -9.25
C PHE A 359 -25.50 0.89 -10.66
N ALA A 360 -26.48 0.01 -10.86
CA ALA A 360 -26.72 -0.71 -12.10
C ALA A 360 -27.09 0.23 -13.26
N GLU A 361 -27.95 1.22 -13.01
CA GLU A 361 -28.35 2.18 -14.04
C GLU A 361 -27.17 3.01 -14.55
N ARG A 362 -26.22 3.35 -13.66
CA ARG A 362 -25.00 4.06 -14.05
C ARG A 362 -24.02 3.08 -14.70
N ALA A 363 -23.67 1.99 -14.03
CA ALA A 363 -22.62 1.05 -14.43
C ALA A 363 -22.94 0.25 -15.71
N LYS A 364 -24.21 0.16 -16.15
CA LYS A 364 -24.58 -0.65 -17.33
C LYS A 364 -23.83 -0.29 -18.62
N ASN A 365 -23.38 0.95 -18.76
CA ASN A 365 -22.65 1.43 -19.94
C ASN A 365 -21.14 1.59 -19.69
N ALA A 366 -20.61 1.14 -18.54
CA ALA A 366 -19.18 1.21 -18.28
C ALA A 366 -18.42 0.20 -19.15
N ASP A 367 -17.26 0.62 -19.67
CA ASP A 367 -16.35 -0.25 -20.45
C ASP A 367 -15.73 -1.34 -19.58
N ILE A 368 -15.55 -1.02 -18.29
CA ILE A 368 -14.89 -1.87 -17.31
C ILE A 368 -15.70 -1.87 -16.03
N TRP A 369 -15.85 -3.04 -15.42
CA TRP A 369 -16.36 -3.15 -14.06
C TRP A 369 -15.38 -3.90 -13.16
N VAL A 370 -14.85 -3.19 -12.17
CA VAL A 370 -14.04 -3.77 -11.09
C VAL A 370 -14.92 -4.07 -9.88
N VAL A 371 -14.95 -5.35 -9.50
CA VAL A 371 -15.61 -5.87 -8.31
C VAL A 371 -14.55 -6.01 -7.21
N PRO A 372 -14.52 -5.17 -6.17
CA PRO A 372 -13.45 -5.16 -5.15
C PRO A 372 -13.59 -6.31 -4.13
N SER A 373 -13.54 -7.53 -4.62
CA SER A 373 -13.65 -8.77 -3.86
C SER A 373 -12.81 -9.84 -4.54
N ASN A 374 -12.16 -10.71 -3.76
CA ASN A 374 -11.55 -11.91 -4.33
C ASN A 374 -12.62 -12.97 -4.62
N THR A 375 -12.24 -13.99 -5.40
CA THR A 375 -13.11 -15.06 -5.89
C THR A 375 -13.76 -15.88 -4.78
N ASN A 376 -13.08 -16.10 -3.65
CA ASN A 376 -13.64 -16.82 -2.51
C ASN A 376 -14.93 -16.18 -1.96
N TRP A 377 -15.10 -14.87 -2.18
CA TRP A 377 -16.25 -14.10 -1.73
C TRP A 377 -17.17 -13.63 -2.88
N LEU A 378 -17.08 -14.27 -4.04
CA LEU A 378 -17.90 -13.99 -5.23
C LEU A 378 -18.84 -15.13 -5.63
N SER A 379 -18.99 -16.16 -4.79
CA SER A 379 -19.96 -17.25 -5.04
C SER A 379 -21.41 -16.76 -5.17
N SER A 380 -21.75 -15.64 -4.54
CA SER A 380 -23.07 -14.99 -4.62
C SER A 380 -23.19 -13.94 -5.73
N PHE A 381 -22.15 -13.75 -6.58
CA PHE A 381 -22.08 -12.64 -7.54
C PHE A 381 -23.35 -12.44 -8.36
N LYS A 382 -23.89 -13.52 -8.96
CA LYS A 382 -25.09 -13.46 -9.82
C LYS A 382 -26.34 -13.01 -9.05
N THR A 383 -26.46 -13.46 -7.80
CA THR A 383 -27.58 -13.10 -6.91
C THR A 383 -27.44 -11.67 -6.40
N ASP A 384 -26.22 -11.25 -6.09
CA ASP A 384 -25.93 -9.92 -5.55
C ASP A 384 -26.05 -8.83 -6.63
N HIS A 385 -25.93 -9.17 -7.91
CA HIS A 385 -25.94 -8.21 -9.02
C HIS A 385 -26.98 -8.57 -10.10
N PRO A 386 -28.28 -8.59 -9.80
CA PRO A 386 -29.30 -8.96 -10.79
C PRO A 386 -29.29 -8.03 -12.01
N GLY A 387 -29.27 -8.63 -13.22
CA GLY A 387 -29.21 -7.87 -14.47
C GLY A 387 -27.78 -7.55 -14.95
N TYR A 388 -26.74 -8.03 -14.26
CA TYR A 388 -25.34 -7.86 -14.66
C TYR A 388 -25.03 -8.23 -16.13
N THR A 389 -25.77 -9.19 -16.70
CA THR A 389 -25.63 -9.64 -18.10
C THR A 389 -25.97 -8.54 -19.12
N THR A 390 -26.66 -7.48 -18.70
CA THR A 390 -26.99 -6.33 -19.54
C THR A 390 -25.88 -5.29 -19.61
N PHE A 391 -24.88 -5.36 -18.73
CA PHE A 391 -23.80 -4.37 -18.66
C PHE A 391 -22.82 -4.58 -19.81
N GLU A 392 -22.35 -3.49 -20.42
CA GLU A 392 -21.36 -3.53 -21.52
C GLU A 392 -20.06 -4.20 -21.08
N SER A 393 -19.56 -3.90 -19.88
CA SER A 393 -18.40 -4.59 -19.30
C SER A 393 -18.58 -6.12 -19.26
N THR A 394 -19.78 -6.61 -18.94
CA THR A 394 -20.07 -8.05 -18.91
C THR A 394 -20.10 -8.64 -20.31
N LYS A 395 -20.82 -7.99 -21.25
CA LYS A 395 -20.92 -8.45 -22.65
C LYS A 395 -19.55 -8.53 -23.32
N ASN A 396 -18.63 -7.63 -22.95
CA ASN A 396 -17.30 -7.53 -23.53
C ASN A 396 -16.22 -8.30 -22.74
N ASN A 397 -16.59 -9.09 -21.71
CA ASN A 397 -15.66 -9.83 -20.84
C ASN A 397 -14.61 -8.92 -20.16
N ARG A 398 -15.05 -7.75 -19.70
CA ARG A 398 -14.26 -6.70 -19.05
C ARG A 398 -14.71 -6.50 -17.60
N VAL A 399 -15.03 -7.60 -16.92
CA VAL A 399 -15.29 -7.64 -15.48
C VAL A 399 -14.04 -8.15 -14.79
N PHE A 400 -13.57 -7.41 -13.80
CA PHE A 400 -12.36 -7.73 -13.06
C PHE A 400 -12.67 -7.86 -11.57
N CYS A 401 -11.95 -8.74 -10.90
CA CYS A 401 -11.95 -8.85 -9.45
C CYS A 401 -10.52 -8.68 -8.91
N ILE A 402 -10.35 -8.62 -7.60
CA ILE A 402 -9.02 -8.49 -6.99
C ILE A 402 -8.46 -9.86 -6.59
N SER A 403 -7.14 -10.02 -6.60
CA SER A 403 -6.47 -11.21 -6.07
C SER A 403 -6.64 -11.32 -4.54
N GLU A 404 -6.41 -12.50 -3.97
CA GLU A 404 -6.47 -12.71 -2.52
C GLU A 404 -5.44 -11.88 -1.74
N ASP A 405 -4.28 -11.63 -2.35
CA ASP A 405 -3.16 -10.91 -1.77
C ASP A 405 -3.17 -9.40 -2.08
N TYR A 406 -4.21 -8.88 -2.74
CA TYR A 406 -4.35 -7.46 -3.12
C TYR A 406 -4.10 -6.49 -1.95
N TYR A 407 -4.71 -6.73 -0.79
CA TYR A 407 -4.53 -5.85 0.38
C TYR A 407 -3.23 -6.10 1.14
N GLN A 408 -2.55 -7.23 0.89
CA GLN A 408 -1.27 -7.61 1.50
C GLN A 408 -0.11 -7.18 0.59
N LEU A 409 0.16 -7.97 -0.45
CA LEU A 409 1.26 -7.73 -1.37
C LEU A 409 0.97 -6.55 -2.32
N GLY A 410 -0.30 -6.26 -2.62
CA GLY A 410 -0.63 -5.12 -3.49
C GLY A 410 -0.38 -3.76 -2.86
N LEU A 411 -0.58 -3.59 -1.55
CA LEU A 411 -0.17 -2.36 -0.85
C LEU A 411 1.36 -2.25 -0.78
N MET A 412 2.05 -3.37 -0.51
CA MET A 412 3.52 -3.43 -0.47
C MET A 412 4.16 -3.22 -1.86
N ASN A 413 3.47 -3.57 -2.93
CA ASN A 413 3.93 -3.38 -4.31
C ASN A 413 2.94 -2.46 -5.06
N THR A 414 2.72 -1.28 -4.48
CA THR A 414 1.76 -0.30 -4.99
C THR A 414 2.05 0.11 -6.43
N ASP A 415 3.33 0.16 -6.82
CA ASP A 415 3.77 0.39 -8.19
C ASP A 415 3.23 -0.67 -9.16
N GLU A 416 3.36 -1.96 -8.83
CA GLU A 416 2.86 -3.07 -9.65
C GLU A 416 1.32 -3.12 -9.68
N LEU A 417 0.66 -2.78 -8.56
CA LEU A 417 -0.79 -2.66 -8.50
C LEU A 417 -1.30 -1.58 -9.47
N LEU A 418 -0.67 -0.41 -9.49
CA LEU A 418 -1.02 0.66 -10.43
C LEU A 418 -0.74 0.25 -11.88
N MET A 419 0.35 -0.48 -12.13
CA MET A 419 0.64 -1.03 -13.46
C MET A 419 -0.44 -2.02 -13.92
N ASP A 420 -0.94 -2.87 -13.02
CA ASP A 420 -2.07 -3.77 -13.34
C ASP A 420 -3.37 -3.01 -13.59
N LEU A 421 -3.66 -1.98 -12.79
CA LEU A 421 -4.82 -1.11 -13.01
C LEU A 421 -4.75 -0.44 -14.39
N GLY A 422 -3.59 0.11 -14.74
CA GLY A 422 -3.34 0.66 -16.08
C GLY A 422 -3.48 -0.39 -17.18
N THR A 423 -2.99 -1.63 -16.94
CA THR A 423 -3.07 -2.75 -17.90
C THR A 423 -4.51 -3.16 -18.18
N ILE A 424 -5.35 -3.27 -17.15
CA ILE A 424 -6.75 -3.61 -17.38
C ILE A 424 -7.50 -2.44 -18.03
N ILE A 425 -7.14 -1.18 -17.75
CA ILE A 425 -7.81 -0.01 -18.31
C ILE A 425 -7.45 0.17 -19.79
N HIS A 426 -6.15 0.22 -20.09
CA HIS A 426 -5.55 0.57 -21.38
C HIS A 426 -4.65 -0.55 -21.91
N PRO A 427 -5.19 -1.74 -22.24
CA PRO A 427 -4.36 -2.88 -22.65
C PRO A 427 -3.42 -2.58 -23.83
N GLU A 428 -3.79 -1.65 -24.70
CA GLU A 428 -2.97 -1.21 -25.83
C GLU A 428 -1.63 -0.56 -25.42
N ALA A 429 -1.57 0.08 -24.25
CA ALA A 429 -0.36 0.67 -23.68
C ALA A 429 0.54 -0.35 -22.93
N PHE A 430 0.00 -1.55 -22.65
CA PHE A 430 0.65 -2.58 -21.84
C PHE A 430 0.74 -3.94 -22.54
N LYS A 431 0.76 -3.99 -23.88
CA LYS A 431 0.81 -5.23 -24.66
C LYS A 431 1.83 -6.25 -24.14
N GLY A 432 1.35 -7.47 -23.92
CA GLY A 432 2.14 -8.60 -23.40
C GLY A 432 2.27 -8.63 -21.87
N ARG A 433 1.81 -7.60 -21.15
CA ARG A 433 1.81 -7.62 -19.68
C ARG A 433 0.66 -8.47 -19.16
N THR A 434 0.98 -9.33 -18.20
CA THR A 434 0.01 -10.12 -17.44
C THR A 434 -0.15 -9.53 -16.04
N THR A 435 -1.40 -9.36 -15.60
CA THR A 435 -1.73 -8.80 -14.28
C THR A 435 -1.63 -9.86 -13.18
N HIS A 436 -1.41 -9.40 -11.95
CA HIS A 436 -1.38 -10.22 -10.74
C HIS A 436 -2.51 -9.83 -9.77
N TYR A 437 -2.67 -8.54 -9.50
CA TYR A 437 -3.58 -8.00 -8.48
C TYR A 437 -5.02 -7.81 -8.96
N PHE A 438 -5.20 -7.61 -10.27
CA PHE A 438 -6.51 -7.52 -10.91
C PHE A 438 -6.69 -8.72 -11.83
N LEU A 439 -7.68 -9.55 -11.56
CA LEU A 439 -7.96 -10.79 -12.28
C LEU A 439 -9.18 -10.60 -13.18
N SER A 440 -9.11 -11.12 -14.41
CA SER A 440 -10.27 -11.23 -15.28
C SER A 440 -11.27 -12.19 -14.66
N TYR A 441 -12.48 -11.72 -14.36
CA TYR A 441 -13.54 -12.50 -13.72
C TYR A 441 -14.55 -12.97 -14.77
N ASN A 442 -14.66 -14.30 -14.94
CA ASN A 442 -15.66 -14.89 -15.80
C ASN A 442 -17.00 -14.96 -15.05
N THR A 443 -17.95 -14.11 -15.43
CA THR A 443 -19.24 -14.02 -14.74
C THR A 443 -20.12 -15.26 -14.93
N ASP A 444 -19.87 -16.09 -15.94
CA ASP A 444 -20.63 -17.30 -16.21
C ASP A 444 -20.16 -18.48 -15.35
N THR A 445 -18.84 -18.69 -15.28
CA THR A 445 -18.24 -19.80 -14.52
C THR A 445 -17.96 -19.44 -13.06
N GLY A 446 -17.72 -18.16 -12.77
CA GLY A 446 -17.29 -17.67 -11.46
C GLY A 446 -15.78 -17.76 -11.24
N ASP A 447 -15.01 -18.15 -12.25
CA ASP A 447 -13.55 -18.25 -12.17
C ASP A 447 -12.89 -16.88 -12.37
N ALA A 448 -11.72 -16.68 -11.76
CA ALA A 448 -10.86 -15.54 -12.08
C ALA A 448 -9.45 -15.98 -12.42
N THR A 449 -8.86 -15.33 -13.42
CA THR A 449 -7.50 -15.62 -13.89
C THR A 449 -6.73 -14.32 -14.17
N PRO A 450 -5.39 -14.35 -14.12
CA PRO A 450 -4.56 -13.25 -14.61
C PRO A 450 -4.98 -12.77 -15.99
N TYR A 451 -5.11 -11.45 -16.17
CA TYR A 451 -5.43 -10.84 -17.46
C TYR A 451 -4.14 -10.51 -18.20
N THR A 452 -4.05 -10.87 -19.48
CA THR A 452 -2.92 -10.48 -20.34
C THR A 452 -3.41 -9.50 -21.40
N ALA A 453 -2.77 -8.33 -21.44
CA ALA A 453 -3.05 -7.32 -22.46
C ALA A 453 -2.55 -7.80 -23.83
N ASN A 454 -3.46 -7.88 -24.81
CA ASN A 454 -3.19 -8.40 -26.16
C ASN A 454 -2.96 -7.31 -27.20
#